data_AF-A0A126X471-F1
#
_entry.id   AF-A0A126X471-F1
#
_cell.length_a   1.000
_cell.length_b   1.000
_cell.length_c   1.000
_cell.angle_alpha   90.00
_cell.angle_beta   90.00
_cell.angle_gamma   90.00
#
_symmetry.space_group_name_H-M   'P 1'
#
loop_
_entity.id
_entity.type
_entity.pdbx_description
1 polymer ?
#
loop_
_entity_poly.entity_id
_entity_poly.type
_entity_poly.pdbx_seq_one_letter_code
_entity_poly.pdbx_strand_id
1 'polypeptide(L)'
;MESLLALIEQSFNGRYSRHVTEALDELPDSFTITDPSICGHPIVFASRGFLKMCGYSKEEVIGQNGRIFQGPGTNRRSVMEIREAIREERTVQLNLLNYRKDGTPFWMLFHMNPVFSKEDGRVIHFVAVQVPLSGRRSRRSSANFSEDIMFGSCRREVCSDSFLEVDRVLEFNSVPDSDSAGVEIDEPCEASELDKGRVASAINSIMSILTHYSESTGRLVCGKKRSCYGTSVLGSSITISLGRIKQSFVLADMHLPDLPIVYASDAFLKLTGYSRHEVLGRNCRFLSGMVTDPSTLLYIKESIRAERPCTVRILNYRKDGSTFWNLLNISPVRDASGKNAYFVGVQIEEGSCRNQDGDGLSVEMRQRSTVGAVRVALRTLSMSAGSSRSG
;
A
#
# COMPACT_ATOMS: atom_id res chain seq x y z
N MET A 1 -11.67 -16.29 -2.27
CA MET A 1 -10.38 -16.50 -1.58
C MET A 1 -9.39 -17.19 -2.53
N GLU A 2 -9.79 -18.25 -3.24
CA GLU A 2 -8.96 -18.96 -4.24
C GLU A 2 -8.34 -18.06 -5.32
N SER A 3 -9.10 -17.10 -5.86
CA SER A 3 -8.57 -16.16 -6.88
C SER A 3 -7.43 -15.27 -6.37
N LEU A 4 -7.37 -14.94 -5.08
CA LEU A 4 -6.32 -14.09 -4.51
C LEU A 4 -5.05 -14.89 -4.23
N LEU A 5 -5.18 -16.11 -3.71
CA LEU A 5 -4.05 -17.01 -3.47
C LEU A 5 -3.34 -17.36 -4.78
N ALA A 6 -4.09 -17.68 -5.83
CA ALA A 6 -3.51 -17.91 -7.16
C ALA A 6 -2.75 -16.67 -7.70
N LEU A 7 -3.28 -15.46 -7.46
CA LEU A 7 -2.62 -14.20 -7.82
C LEU A 7 -1.32 -13.97 -7.04
N ILE A 8 -1.32 -14.31 -5.76
CA ILE A 8 -0.14 -14.20 -4.88
C ILE A 8 0.95 -15.19 -5.32
N GLU A 9 0.58 -16.45 -5.52
CA GLU A 9 1.49 -17.48 -6.01
C GLU A 9 2.06 -17.12 -7.38
N GLN A 10 1.20 -16.65 -8.30
CA GLN A 10 1.63 -16.24 -9.63
C GLN A 10 2.57 -15.02 -9.57
N SER A 11 2.32 -14.05 -8.69
CA SER A 11 3.17 -12.87 -8.58
C SER A 11 4.57 -13.25 -8.08
N PHE A 12 4.64 -14.08 -7.05
CA PHE A 12 5.89 -14.48 -6.43
C PHE A 12 6.68 -15.48 -7.29
N ASN A 13 6.04 -16.57 -7.73
CA ASN A 13 6.65 -17.61 -8.57
C ASN A 13 6.89 -17.15 -10.02
N GLY A 14 6.18 -16.11 -10.46
CA GLY A 14 6.42 -15.50 -11.77
C GLY A 14 7.73 -14.71 -11.81
N ARG A 15 8.26 -14.29 -10.66
CA ARG A 15 9.49 -13.48 -10.58
C ARG A 15 10.69 -14.28 -10.09
N TYR A 16 10.48 -15.20 -9.17
CA TYR A 16 11.54 -16.02 -8.60
C TYR A 16 11.36 -17.48 -9.00
N SER A 17 12.47 -18.21 -9.09
CA SER A 17 12.43 -19.66 -9.31
C SER A 17 11.64 -20.37 -8.19
N ARG A 18 11.07 -21.54 -8.51
CA ARG A 18 10.20 -22.31 -7.60
C ARG A 18 10.83 -22.61 -6.24
N HIS A 19 12.15 -22.68 -6.15
CA HIS A 19 12.90 -23.01 -4.93
C HIS A 19 13.16 -21.80 -4.01
N VAL A 20 12.78 -20.58 -4.41
CA VAL A 20 13.01 -19.39 -3.58
C VAL A 20 12.31 -19.50 -2.22
N THR A 21 11.10 -20.07 -2.21
CA THR A 21 10.27 -20.19 -1.00
C THR A 21 10.93 -21.13 0.00
N GLU A 22 11.52 -22.22 -0.48
CA GLU A 22 12.26 -23.20 0.34
C GLU A 22 13.51 -22.54 0.94
N ALA A 23 14.32 -21.86 0.12
CA ALA A 23 15.52 -21.17 0.58
C ALA A 23 15.22 -20.05 1.60
N LEU A 24 14.11 -19.31 1.42
CA LEU A 24 13.67 -18.30 2.38
C LEU A 24 13.13 -18.93 3.69
N ASP A 25 12.51 -20.10 3.62
CA ASP A 25 12.00 -20.85 4.78
C ASP A 25 13.11 -21.42 5.66
N GLU A 26 14.30 -21.63 5.11
CA GLU A 26 15.49 -22.09 5.85
C GLU A 26 16.12 -20.98 6.72
N LEU A 27 15.79 -19.72 6.46
CA LEU A 27 16.30 -18.61 7.27
C LEU A 27 15.67 -18.63 8.69
N PRO A 28 16.47 -18.48 9.76
CA PRO A 28 15.96 -18.44 11.12
C PRO A 28 15.23 -17.13 11.47
N ASP A 29 15.37 -16.12 10.61
CA ASP A 29 14.88 -14.78 10.84
C ASP A 29 13.35 -14.67 10.75
N SER A 30 12.78 -13.72 11.49
CA SER A 30 11.36 -13.37 11.39
C SER A 30 11.19 -12.25 10.37
N PHE A 31 10.59 -12.56 9.22
CA PHE A 31 10.35 -11.59 8.17
C PHE A 31 9.10 -11.89 7.33
N THR A 32 8.61 -10.85 6.67
CA THR A 32 7.51 -10.92 5.70
C THR A 32 7.92 -10.24 4.41
N ILE A 33 7.38 -10.71 3.28
CA ILE A 33 7.49 -10.05 1.99
C ILE A 33 6.09 -9.63 1.56
N THR A 34 5.91 -8.37 1.17
CA THR A 34 4.65 -7.84 0.66
C THR A 34 4.76 -7.44 -0.80
N ASP A 35 3.65 -7.41 -1.52
CA ASP A 35 3.60 -7.01 -2.93
C ASP A 35 2.71 -5.78 -3.12
N PRO A 36 3.28 -4.60 -3.46
CA PRO A 36 2.49 -3.37 -3.64
C PRO A 36 1.69 -3.35 -4.94
N SER A 37 1.94 -4.28 -5.88
CA SER A 37 1.24 -4.37 -7.16
C SER A 37 -0.09 -5.13 -7.05
N ILE A 38 -0.27 -5.91 -5.97
CA ILE A 38 -1.53 -6.60 -5.68
C ILE A 38 -2.43 -5.69 -4.85
N CYS A 39 -3.72 -5.64 -5.20
CA CYS A 39 -4.73 -4.86 -4.49
C CYS A 39 -4.67 -5.13 -2.97
N GLY A 40 -4.54 -4.05 -2.19
CA GLY A 40 -4.50 -4.11 -0.72
C GLY A 40 -3.09 -4.20 -0.13
N HIS A 41 -2.05 -4.27 -0.96
CA HIS A 41 -0.65 -4.46 -0.55
C HIS A 41 -0.52 -5.66 0.42
N PRO A 42 -0.87 -6.87 -0.04
CA PRO A 42 -0.88 -8.05 0.80
C PRO A 42 0.53 -8.57 1.10
N ILE A 43 0.64 -9.33 2.18
CA ILE A 43 1.75 -10.21 2.49
C ILE A 43 1.67 -11.41 1.54
N VAL A 44 2.75 -11.61 0.79
CA VAL A 44 2.89 -12.70 -0.20
C VAL A 44 3.81 -13.82 0.30
N PHE A 45 4.63 -13.54 1.31
CA PHE A 45 5.45 -14.52 2.01
C PHE A 45 5.59 -14.15 3.49
N ALA A 46 5.59 -15.14 4.37
CA ALA A 46 5.85 -15.00 5.80
C ALA A 46 6.74 -16.15 6.27
N SER A 47 7.87 -15.82 6.90
CA SER A 47 8.82 -16.84 7.35
C SER A 47 8.27 -17.66 8.52
N ARG A 48 8.80 -18.87 8.71
CA ARG A 48 8.45 -19.73 9.86
C ARG A 48 8.72 -19.04 11.20
N GLY A 49 9.83 -18.30 11.29
CA GLY A 49 10.17 -17.49 12.47
C GLY A 49 9.09 -16.45 12.76
N PHE A 50 8.62 -15.74 11.72
CA PHE A 50 7.58 -14.73 11.86
C PHE A 50 6.25 -15.33 12.34
N LEU A 51 5.80 -16.43 11.72
CA LEU A 51 4.56 -17.11 12.10
C LEU A 51 4.59 -17.58 13.55
N LYS A 52 5.72 -18.17 13.98
CA LYS A 52 5.92 -18.57 15.39
C LYS A 52 5.90 -17.38 16.34
N MET A 53 6.50 -16.25 15.94
CA MET A 53 6.58 -15.04 16.75
C MET A 53 5.21 -14.39 16.98
N CYS A 54 4.36 -14.31 15.95
CA CYS A 54 3.06 -13.65 16.03
C CYS A 54 1.91 -14.59 16.44
N GLY A 55 2.10 -15.90 16.31
CA GLY A 55 1.11 -16.92 16.66
C GLY A 55 0.00 -17.12 15.61
N TYR A 56 0.10 -16.48 14.45
CA TYR A 56 -0.81 -16.69 13.33
C TYR A 56 -0.33 -17.85 12.45
N SER A 57 -1.28 -18.59 11.88
CA SER A 57 -0.99 -19.57 10.83
C SER A 57 -0.64 -18.89 9.51
N LYS A 58 -0.01 -19.63 8.58
CA LYS A 58 0.35 -19.09 7.26
C LYS A 58 -0.90 -18.66 6.49
N GLU A 59 -1.96 -19.44 6.58
CA GLU A 59 -3.25 -19.23 5.90
C GLU A 59 -3.95 -17.96 6.37
N GLU A 60 -3.74 -17.58 7.64
CA GLU A 60 -4.27 -16.34 8.21
C GLU A 60 -3.46 -15.10 7.81
N VAL A 61 -2.18 -15.26 7.49
CA VAL A 61 -1.27 -14.13 7.20
C VAL A 61 -1.18 -13.83 5.71
N ILE A 62 -1.08 -14.86 4.86
CA ILE A 62 -0.92 -14.68 3.42
C ILE A 62 -2.19 -14.03 2.83
N GLY A 63 -1.98 -12.99 2.02
CA GLY A 63 -3.06 -12.19 1.44
C GLY A 63 -3.57 -11.06 2.34
N GLN A 64 -3.16 -11.02 3.62
CA GLN A 64 -3.51 -9.93 4.51
C GLN A 64 -2.56 -8.76 4.38
N ASN A 65 -3.02 -7.57 4.77
CA ASN A 65 -2.17 -6.41 4.92
C ASN A 65 -1.59 -6.38 6.34
N GLY A 66 -0.34 -5.94 6.52
CA GLY A 66 0.35 -5.93 7.83
C GLY A 66 -0.36 -5.13 8.94
N ARG A 67 -1.40 -4.35 8.62
CA ARG A 67 -2.28 -3.73 9.62
C ARG A 67 -2.95 -4.72 10.57
N ILE A 68 -3.07 -6.01 10.20
CA ILE A 68 -3.70 -7.03 11.06
C ILE A 68 -2.98 -7.25 12.40
N PHE A 69 -1.70 -6.86 12.48
CA PHE A 69 -0.89 -7.00 13.71
C PHE A 69 -0.97 -5.76 14.61
N GLN A 70 -1.68 -4.71 14.18
CA GLN A 70 -1.83 -3.46 14.93
C GLN A 70 -2.99 -3.58 15.91
N GLY A 71 -2.89 -2.92 17.05
CA GLY A 71 -3.94 -2.91 18.07
C GLY A 71 -4.02 -1.58 18.81
N PRO A 72 -4.78 -1.51 19.92
CA PRO A 72 -5.14 -0.25 20.58
C PRO A 72 -3.94 0.63 20.99
N GLY A 73 -2.85 0.01 21.44
CA GLY A 73 -1.63 0.69 21.85
C GLY A 73 -0.63 0.95 20.72
N THR A 74 -0.88 0.49 19.50
CA THR A 74 0.04 0.70 18.38
C THR A 74 0.14 2.19 18.06
N ASN A 75 1.36 2.73 18.14
CA ASN A 75 1.61 4.16 17.95
C ASN A 75 1.27 4.62 16.52
N ARG A 76 0.34 5.58 16.40
CA ARG A 76 -0.10 6.12 15.10
C ARG A 76 1.01 6.85 14.33
N ARG A 77 1.97 7.49 15.01
CA ARG A 77 3.12 8.16 14.39
C ARG A 77 4.04 7.13 13.73
N SER A 78 4.35 6.03 14.41
CA SER A 78 5.14 4.93 13.83
C SER A 78 4.43 4.33 12.60
N VAL A 79 3.12 4.12 12.68
CA VAL A 79 2.33 3.63 11.54
C VAL A 79 2.35 4.62 10.38
N MET A 80 2.26 5.92 10.66
CA MET A 80 2.36 6.97 9.64
C MET A 80 3.75 6.97 9.00
N GLU A 81 4.82 6.85 9.78
CA GLU A 81 6.18 6.79 9.26
C GLU A 81 6.39 5.59 8.31
N ILE A 82 5.82 4.42 8.62
CA ILE A 82 5.83 3.27 7.70
C ILE A 82 5.08 3.59 6.40
N ARG A 83 3.91 4.24 6.47
CA ARG A 83 3.13 4.62 5.28
C ARG A 83 3.89 5.63 4.42
N GLU A 84 4.55 6.60 5.04
CA GLU A 84 5.38 7.59 4.35
C GLU A 84 6.60 6.91 3.70
N ALA A 85 7.22 5.95 4.37
CA ALA A 85 8.32 5.17 3.80
C ALA A 85 7.89 4.35 2.56
N ILE A 86 6.70 3.74 2.59
CA ILE A 86 6.10 3.07 1.43
C ILE A 86 5.81 4.08 0.31
N ARG A 87 5.33 5.28 0.66
CA ARG A 87 5.02 6.34 -0.30
C ARG A 87 6.27 6.86 -1.00
N GLU A 88 7.35 7.02 -0.25
CA GLU A 88 8.64 7.53 -0.70
C GLU A 88 9.55 6.43 -1.27
N GLU A 89 9.12 5.16 -1.19
CA GLU A 89 9.91 3.99 -1.61
C GLU A 89 11.30 3.95 -0.96
N ARG A 90 11.33 4.24 0.35
CA ARG A 90 12.56 4.26 1.15
C ARG A 90 12.55 3.20 2.24
N THR A 91 13.74 2.93 2.75
CA THR A 91 13.94 2.15 3.97
C THR A 91 13.38 2.87 5.20
N VAL A 92 12.85 2.10 6.14
CA VAL A 92 12.44 2.59 7.47
C VAL A 92 12.79 1.57 8.54
N GLN A 93 13.31 2.05 9.67
CA GLN A 93 13.59 1.25 10.86
C GLN A 93 13.04 1.96 12.09
N LEU A 94 12.20 1.30 12.88
CA LEU A 94 11.62 1.88 14.10
C LEU A 94 11.17 0.79 15.08
N ASN A 95 10.93 1.19 16.33
CA ASN A 95 10.31 0.31 17.33
C ASN A 95 8.79 0.38 17.18
N LEU A 96 8.14 -0.78 17.08
CA LEU A 96 6.71 -0.91 16.85
C LEU A 96 6.10 -1.83 17.90
N LEU A 97 4.97 -1.41 18.47
CA LEU A 97 4.12 -2.26 19.30
C LEU A 97 3.09 -2.95 18.40
N ASN A 98 3.18 -4.26 18.31
CA ASN A 98 2.23 -5.13 17.62
C ASN A 98 1.56 -6.10 18.60
N TYR A 99 0.56 -6.82 18.11
CA TYR A 99 -0.25 -7.75 18.87
C TYR A 99 -0.16 -9.13 18.25
N ARG A 100 0.04 -10.13 19.10
CA ARG A 100 -0.05 -11.54 18.71
C ARG A 100 -1.51 -11.93 18.49
N LYS A 101 -1.72 -13.14 17.94
CA LYS A 101 -3.07 -13.68 17.70
C LYS A 101 -3.93 -13.77 18.96
N ASP A 102 -3.32 -14.06 20.11
CA ASP A 102 -3.97 -14.12 21.42
C ASP A 102 -4.26 -12.73 22.03
N GLY A 103 -3.93 -11.64 21.34
CA GLY A 103 -4.08 -10.27 21.82
C GLY A 103 -2.93 -9.78 22.70
N THR A 104 -1.89 -10.60 22.93
CA THR A 104 -0.75 -10.18 23.76
C THR A 104 0.09 -9.14 23.01
N PRO A 105 0.30 -7.93 23.58
CA PRO A 105 1.16 -6.92 22.98
C PRO A 105 2.64 -7.35 23.04
N PHE A 106 3.42 -6.93 22.05
CA PHE A 106 4.87 -7.10 22.06
C PHE A 106 5.58 -6.02 21.26
N TRP A 107 6.70 -5.55 21.80
CA TRP A 107 7.59 -4.63 21.12
C TRP A 107 8.49 -5.39 20.15
N MET A 108 8.75 -4.77 19.00
CA MET A 108 9.68 -5.29 18.00
C MET A 108 10.40 -4.15 17.29
N LEU A 109 11.68 -4.39 16.96
CA LEU A 109 12.40 -3.60 15.97
C LEU A 109 11.88 -4.00 14.59
N PHE A 110 11.19 -3.08 13.93
CA PHE A 110 10.69 -3.23 12.57
C PHE A 110 11.67 -2.59 11.60
N HIS A 111 12.12 -3.33 10.58
CA HIS A 111 12.94 -2.78 9.50
C HIS A 111 12.39 -3.23 8.15
N MET A 112 12.02 -2.29 7.30
CA MET A 112 11.45 -2.55 5.99
C MET A 112 12.28 -1.95 4.87
N ASN A 113 12.60 -2.77 3.86
CA ASN A 113 13.34 -2.40 2.67
C ASN A 113 12.52 -2.62 1.39
N PRO A 114 12.48 -1.65 0.48
CA PRO A 114 11.96 -1.86 -0.86
C PRO A 114 12.91 -2.75 -1.67
N VAL A 115 12.33 -3.63 -2.47
CA VAL A 115 13.01 -4.44 -3.48
C VAL A 115 12.61 -3.89 -4.84
N PHE A 116 13.60 -3.57 -5.67
CA PHE A 116 13.39 -2.95 -6.99
C PHE A 116 13.64 -3.96 -8.11
N SER A 117 12.85 -3.87 -9.17
CA SER A 117 13.13 -4.47 -10.47
C SER A 117 14.33 -3.77 -11.11
N LYS A 118 15.32 -4.52 -11.62
CA LYS A 118 16.45 -3.95 -12.36
C LYS A 118 16.06 -3.50 -13.77
N GLU A 119 14.96 -4.02 -14.32
CA GLU A 119 14.50 -3.70 -15.68
C GLU A 119 13.94 -2.28 -15.76
N ASP A 120 13.04 -1.93 -14.85
CA ASP A 120 12.27 -0.68 -14.91
C ASP A 120 12.39 0.18 -13.65
N GLY A 121 13.07 -0.29 -12.59
CA GLY A 121 13.25 0.46 -11.35
C GLY A 121 12.00 0.52 -10.46
N ARG A 122 10.94 -0.23 -10.78
CA ARG A 122 9.72 -0.36 -9.96
C ARG A 122 10.01 -1.08 -8.66
N VAL A 123 9.38 -0.66 -7.57
CA VAL A 123 9.30 -1.50 -6.37
C VAL A 123 8.39 -2.70 -6.68
N ILE A 124 8.95 -3.89 -6.50
CA ILE A 124 8.26 -5.15 -6.74
C ILE A 124 7.77 -5.77 -5.45
N HIS A 125 8.50 -5.55 -4.36
CA HIS A 125 8.19 -6.08 -3.03
C HIS A 125 8.72 -5.14 -1.95
N PHE A 126 8.17 -5.26 -0.74
CA PHE A 126 8.84 -4.79 0.47
C PHE A 126 9.19 -6.00 1.33
N VAL A 127 10.45 -6.07 1.77
CA VAL A 127 10.92 -7.04 2.76
C VAL A 127 10.90 -6.36 4.10
N ALA A 128 10.16 -6.90 5.06
CA ALA A 128 10.13 -6.41 6.43
C ALA A 128 10.66 -7.47 7.39
N VAL A 129 11.75 -7.17 8.09
CA VAL A 129 12.33 -7.98 9.15
C VAL A 129 11.83 -7.46 10.50
N GLN A 130 11.51 -8.39 11.40
CA GLN A 130 10.99 -8.12 12.73
C GLN A 130 11.84 -8.81 13.78
N VAL A 131 12.39 -8.06 14.73
CA VAL A 131 13.13 -8.64 15.87
C VAL A 131 12.38 -8.28 17.16
N PRO A 132 11.81 -9.25 17.89
CA PRO A 132 11.18 -9.01 19.18
C PRO A 132 12.15 -8.32 20.15
N LEU A 133 11.67 -7.27 20.81
CA LEU A 133 12.41 -6.60 21.86
C LEU A 133 12.01 -7.21 23.21
N SER A 134 12.99 -7.51 24.03
CA SER A 134 12.74 -7.95 25.40
C SER A 134 12.45 -6.73 26.26
N GLY A 135 11.29 -6.71 26.92
CA GLY A 135 10.95 -5.68 27.90
C GLY A 135 12.00 -5.63 29.00
N ARG A 136 12.62 -4.47 29.21
CA ARG A 136 13.35 -4.23 30.46
C ARG A 136 12.29 -4.04 31.53
N ARG A 137 12.05 -5.07 32.36
CA ARG A 137 11.38 -4.86 33.65
C ARG A 137 12.23 -3.87 34.44
N SER A 138 11.84 -2.59 34.42
CA SER A 138 12.36 -1.62 35.35
C SER A 138 11.88 -2.05 36.73
N ARG A 139 12.65 -2.92 37.40
CA ARG A 139 12.58 -3.05 38.84
C ARG A 139 12.99 -1.70 39.38
N ARG A 140 12.02 -0.79 39.56
CA ARG A 140 12.16 0.32 40.49
C ARG A 140 12.33 -0.32 41.86
N SER A 141 13.58 -0.57 42.23
CA SER A 141 13.97 -0.73 43.61
C SER A 141 13.47 0.52 44.33
N SER A 142 12.48 0.34 45.20
CA SER A 142 11.99 1.35 46.14
C SER A 142 13.15 1.77 47.06
N ALA A 143 13.97 2.69 46.57
CA ALA A 143 14.89 3.45 47.40
C ALA A 143 14.15 4.73 47.77
N ASN A 144 13.70 4.78 49.02
CA ASN A 144 13.21 5.97 49.67
C ASN A 144 14.22 7.11 49.48
N PHE A 145 13.84 8.13 48.72
CA PHE A 145 14.38 9.46 48.87
C PHE A 145 13.20 10.42 49.01
N SER A 146 12.98 10.82 50.26
CA SER A 146 12.34 12.09 50.56
C SER A 146 13.25 13.20 50.07
N GLU A 147 12.75 14.11 49.24
CA GLU A 147 13.03 15.53 49.37
C GLU A 147 12.09 16.34 48.46
N ASP A 148 11.44 17.32 49.08
CA ASP A 148 10.69 18.41 48.47
C ASP A 148 11.49 19.09 47.35
N ILE A 149 10.80 19.58 46.31
CA ILE A 149 11.00 20.92 45.73
C ILE A 149 9.83 21.24 44.77
N MET A 150 8.96 22.09 45.30
CA MET A 150 8.23 23.21 44.70
C MET A 150 8.53 23.51 43.21
N PHE A 151 7.51 23.45 42.35
CA PHE A 151 7.49 24.17 41.07
C PHE A 151 6.38 25.21 41.06
N GLY A 152 6.81 26.47 41.11
CA GLY A 152 5.95 27.65 41.07
C GLY A 152 5.29 27.87 39.72
N SER A 153 3.99 28.17 39.77
CA SER A 153 3.28 28.84 38.69
C SER A 153 3.39 30.35 38.89
N CYS A 154 4.04 31.05 37.95
CA CYS A 154 3.96 32.50 37.82
C CYS A 154 3.21 32.85 36.53
N ARG A 155 1.88 33.01 36.63
CA ARG A 155 1.11 33.86 35.69
C ARG A 155 0.49 34.99 36.50
N ARG A 156 0.93 36.21 36.19
CA ARG A 156 0.47 37.45 36.82
C ARG A 156 -0.85 37.91 36.19
N GLU A 157 -1.68 38.44 37.07
CA GLU A 157 -3.05 38.90 36.90
C GLU A 157 -3.17 40.19 36.09
N VAL A 158 -4.36 40.39 35.53
CA VAL A 158 -5.00 41.71 35.42
C VAL A 158 -6.41 41.56 35.99
N CYS A 159 -6.68 42.29 37.07
CA CYS A 159 -7.94 42.34 37.80
C CYS A 159 -9.03 43.10 37.04
N SER A 160 -10.30 42.74 37.25
CA SER A 160 -11.42 43.66 37.57
C SER A 160 -12.68 42.87 37.98
N ASP A 161 -13.14 43.14 39.21
CA ASP A 161 -14.53 43.34 39.63
C ASP A 161 -15.58 42.20 39.67
N SER A 162 -15.71 41.66 40.90
CA SER A 162 -16.90 41.76 41.78
C SER A 162 -18.15 40.88 41.59
N PHE A 163 -18.67 40.47 42.77
CA PHE A 163 -20.01 39.99 43.17
C PHE A 163 -20.27 38.47 43.31
N LEU A 164 -20.38 38.06 44.60
CA LEU A 164 -21.42 37.23 45.28
C LEU A 164 -22.22 36.26 44.38
N GLU A 165 -22.43 34.96 44.67
CA GLU A 165 -23.00 34.35 45.88
C GLU A 165 -23.01 32.80 45.70
N VAL A 166 -22.67 32.09 46.78
CA VAL A 166 -23.34 30.92 47.40
C VAL A 166 -24.22 30.01 46.52
N ASP A 167 -23.84 28.72 46.36
CA ASP A 167 -24.57 27.62 47.02
C ASP A 167 -23.82 26.27 47.02
N ARG A 168 -23.83 25.61 48.18
CA ARG A 168 -23.47 24.20 48.37
C ARG A 168 -24.70 23.37 48.03
N VAL A 169 -24.53 22.10 47.63
CA VAL A 169 -25.24 20.92 48.20
C VAL A 169 -24.89 19.61 47.45
N LEU A 170 -24.33 18.70 48.26
CA LEU A 170 -24.44 17.23 48.27
C LEU A 170 -23.57 16.33 47.36
N GLU A 171 -22.60 15.70 48.05
CA GLU A 171 -22.17 14.32 47.89
C GLU A 171 -23.35 13.33 47.88
N PHE A 172 -23.37 12.36 46.96
CA PHE A 172 -23.49 10.93 47.29
C PHE A 172 -23.31 10.00 46.08
N ASN A 173 -22.68 8.86 46.35
CA ASN A 173 -22.64 7.59 45.60
C ASN A 173 -21.62 7.38 44.48
N SER A 174 -20.45 6.95 44.95
CA SER A 174 -19.55 5.99 44.30
C SER A 174 -20.30 4.71 43.86
N VAL A 175 -20.20 4.40 42.56
CA VAL A 175 -20.40 3.03 42.04
C VAL A 175 -19.00 2.49 41.71
N PRO A 176 -18.60 1.30 42.23
CA PRO A 176 -17.35 0.69 41.81
C PRO A 176 -17.59 0.03 40.45
N ASP A 177 -17.03 0.61 39.39
CA ASP A 177 -17.03 -0.03 38.08
C ASP A 177 -15.95 -1.11 38.07
N SER A 178 -16.41 -2.36 38.09
CA SER A 178 -15.62 -3.58 38.03
C SER A 178 -15.03 -3.80 36.63
N ASP A 179 -13.77 -4.21 36.61
CA ASP A 179 -13.09 -4.94 35.53
C ASP A 179 -12.88 -4.23 34.19
N SER A 180 -12.00 -3.22 34.19
CA SER A 180 -11.05 -3.05 33.09
C SER A 180 -9.68 -3.56 33.55
N ALA A 181 -9.45 -4.87 33.49
CA ALA A 181 -8.10 -5.44 33.49
C ALA A 181 -7.41 -4.96 32.20
N GLY A 182 -6.89 -3.73 32.22
CA GLY A 182 -6.07 -3.21 31.16
C GLY A 182 -4.85 -4.11 31.04
N VAL A 183 -4.66 -4.73 29.88
CA VAL A 183 -3.41 -5.44 29.57
C VAL A 183 -2.28 -4.44 29.77
N GLU A 184 -1.44 -4.65 30.78
CA GLU A 184 -0.29 -3.78 31.06
C GLU A 184 0.60 -3.77 29.81
N ILE A 185 0.61 -2.64 29.10
CA ILE A 185 1.51 -2.43 27.97
C ILE A 185 2.83 -1.98 28.57
N ASP A 186 3.84 -2.84 28.50
CA ASP A 186 5.22 -2.50 28.89
C ASP A 186 5.68 -1.19 28.23
N GLU A 187 6.48 -0.40 28.95
CA GLU A 187 7.06 0.85 28.47
C GLU A 187 7.74 0.69 27.09
N PRO A 188 7.80 1.75 26.26
CA PRO A 188 8.49 1.73 24.98
C PRO A 188 9.89 1.13 25.07
N CYS A 189 10.08 -0.02 24.43
CA CYS A 189 11.36 -0.70 24.42
C CYS A 189 12.26 -0.13 23.32
N GLU A 190 13.51 0.17 23.67
CA GLU A 190 14.55 0.54 22.71
C GLU A 190 15.33 -0.69 22.22
N ALA A 191 15.57 -0.75 20.92
CA ALA A 191 16.38 -1.79 20.31
C ALA A 191 17.87 -1.62 20.61
N SER A 192 18.54 -2.71 20.99
CA SER A 192 19.99 -2.72 21.20
C SER A 192 20.76 -2.72 19.88
N GLU A 193 22.06 -2.42 19.92
CA GLU A 193 22.94 -2.57 18.75
C GLU A 193 23.01 -4.01 18.24
N LEU A 194 22.85 -5.00 19.13
CA LEU A 194 22.74 -6.41 18.75
C LEU A 194 21.47 -6.67 17.93
N ASP A 195 20.34 -6.08 18.31
CA ASP A 195 19.08 -6.22 17.57
C ASP A 195 19.19 -5.59 16.18
N LYS A 196 19.80 -4.39 16.08
CA LYS A 196 20.09 -3.73 14.80
C LYS A 196 21.02 -4.57 13.93
N GLY A 197 22.05 -5.20 14.52
CA GLY A 197 22.96 -6.11 13.83
C GLY A 197 22.25 -7.35 13.27
N ARG A 198 21.36 -7.98 14.04
CA ARG A 198 20.53 -9.11 13.57
C ARG A 198 19.68 -8.71 12.38
N VAL A 199 19.01 -7.57 12.48
CA VAL A 199 18.19 -7.02 11.40
C VAL A 199 19.00 -6.78 10.11
N ALA A 200 20.19 -6.19 10.22
CA ALA A 200 21.05 -5.93 9.07
C ALA A 200 21.52 -7.23 8.39
N SER A 201 21.92 -8.22 9.20
CA SER A 201 22.31 -9.55 8.72
C SER A 201 21.15 -10.24 7.98
N ALA A 202 19.97 -10.27 8.58
CA ALA A 202 18.77 -10.87 8.00
C ALA A 202 18.42 -10.26 6.64
N ILE A 203 18.42 -8.92 6.55
CA ILE A 203 18.16 -8.21 5.29
C ILE A 203 19.16 -8.62 4.20
N ASN A 204 20.45 -8.68 4.52
CA ASN A 204 21.47 -9.04 3.55
C ASN A 204 21.29 -10.48 3.03
N SER A 205 20.98 -11.43 3.93
CA SER A 205 20.68 -12.82 3.57
C SER A 205 19.45 -12.91 2.66
N ILE A 206 18.34 -12.28 3.04
CA ILE A 206 17.10 -12.29 2.25
C ILE A 206 17.33 -11.66 0.87
N MET A 207 17.98 -10.50 0.81
CA MET A 207 18.26 -9.83 -0.47
C MET A 207 19.19 -10.66 -1.37
N SER A 208 20.16 -11.37 -0.79
CA SER A 208 21.04 -12.29 -1.53
C SER A 208 20.22 -13.40 -2.18
N ILE A 209 19.35 -14.06 -1.41
CA ILE A 209 18.45 -15.12 -1.91
C ILE A 209 17.53 -14.60 -3.02
N LEU A 210 16.83 -13.48 -2.79
CA LEU A 210 15.92 -12.91 -3.78
C LEU A 210 16.66 -12.52 -5.07
N THR A 211 17.88 -11.97 -4.95
CA THR A 211 18.70 -11.62 -6.12
C THR A 211 19.11 -12.86 -6.88
N HIS A 212 19.65 -13.88 -6.21
CA HIS A 212 20.08 -15.12 -6.84
C HIS A 212 18.92 -15.83 -7.57
N TYR A 213 17.77 -15.99 -6.92
CA TYR A 213 16.63 -16.67 -7.54
C TYR A 213 15.93 -15.85 -8.62
N SER A 214 16.17 -14.54 -8.69
CA SER A 214 15.72 -13.69 -9.81
C SER A 214 16.55 -13.84 -11.08
N GLU A 215 17.79 -14.34 -10.98
CA GLU A 215 18.66 -14.57 -12.15
C GLU A 215 18.11 -15.68 -13.03
N SER A 216 17.61 -16.75 -12.41
CA SER A 216 17.06 -17.91 -13.12
C SER A 216 15.81 -17.61 -13.98
N THR A 217 15.08 -16.53 -13.68
CA THR A 217 13.89 -16.11 -14.43
C THR A 217 14.17 -14.95 -15.38
N GLY A 218 15.38 -14.39 -15.36
CA GLY A 218 15.75 -13.17 -16.08
C GLY A 218 15.16 -11.88 -15.49
N ARG A 219 14.28 -11.96 -14.48
CA ARG A 219 13.55 -10.81 -13.91
C ARG A 219 14.29 -10.23 -12.70
N LEU A 220 15.49 -9.72 -12.97
CA LEU A 220 16.47 -9.37 -11.94
C LEU A 220 15.97 -8.33 -10.94
N VAL A 221 16.37 -8.48 -9.68
CA VAL A 221 15.99 -7.58 -8.58
C VAL A 221 17.21 -6.98 -7.86
N CYS A 222 17.02 -5.87 -7.14
CA CYS A 222 18.05 -5.27 -6.29
C CYS A 222 17.47 -4.42 -5.15
N GLY A 223 18.26 -4.20 -4.10
CA GLY A 223 17.87 -3.37 -2.94
C GLY A 223 18.07 -1.86 -3.10
N LYS A 224 18.60 -1.38 -4.23
CA LYS A 224 18.79 0.05 -4.49
C LYS A 224 18.02 0.47 -5.73
N LYS A 225 17.29 1.57 -5.64
CA LYS A 225 16.59 2.17 -6.79
C LYS A 225 17.63 2.58 -7.83
N ARG A 226 17.55 1.99 -9.03
CA ARG A 226 18.34 2.43 -10.19
C ARG A 226 17.47 3.38 -11.02
N SER A 227 18.07 4.46 -11.52
CA SER A 227 17.41 5.32 -12.49
C SER A 227 17.39 4.60 -13.83
N CYS A 228 16.26 3.99 -14.19
CA CYS A 228 16.06 3.42 -15.51
C CYS A 228 15.52 4.52 -16.43
N TYR A 229 16.28 4.89 -17.46
CA TYR A 229 15.84 5.85 -18.48
C TYR A 229 14.78 5.19 -19.38
N GLY A 230 13.59 5.79 -19.47
CA GLY A 230 12.64 5.50 -20.56
C GLY A 230 11.24 5.04 -20.16
N THR A 231 10.97 4.73 -18.89
CA THR A 231 9.60 4.39 -18.45
C THR A 231 9.21 5.25 -17.25
N SER A 232 8.19 6.08 -17.42
CA SER A 232 7.51 6.73 -16.31
C SER A 232 6.87 5.65 -15.43
N VAL A 233 7.48 5.45 -14.27
CA VAL A 233 7.09 4.44 -13.30
C VAL A 233 6.20 5.10 -12.25
N LEU A 234 4.96 4.62 -12.11
CA LEU A 234 4.11 5.02 -11.00
C LEU A 234 4.72 4.51 -9.69
N GLY A 235 4.86 5.41 -8.71
CA GLY A 235 5.32 5.04 -7.37
C GLY A 235 4.36 4.06 -6.68
N SER A 236 4.89 3.31 -5.73
CA SER A 236 4.18 2.29 -4.96
C SER A 236 2.90 2.82 -4.31
N SER A 237 2.93 4.01 -3.73
CA SER A 237 1.74 4.62 -3.12
C SER A 237 0.59 4.86 -4.12
N ILE A 238 0.92 5.32 -5.34
CA ILE A 238 -0.10 5.47 -6.39
C ILE A 238 -0.64 4.09 -6.74
N THR A 239 0.24 3.12 -6.99
CA THR A 239 -0.15 1.75 -7.38
C THR A 239 -1.08 1.12 -6.34
N ILE A 240 -0.76 1.25 -5.05
CA ILE A 240 -1.58 0.78 -3.94
C ILE A 240 -2.95 1.49 -3.92
N SER A 241 -2.96 2.80 -4.14
CA SER A 241 -4.18 3.61 -4.12
C SER A 241 -5.10 3.28 -5.30
N LEU A 242 -4.55 3.16 -6.50
CA LEU A 242 -5.25 2.74 -7.70
C LEU A 242 -5.80 1.31 -7.55
N GLY A 243 -5.06 0.41 -6.88
CA GLY A 243 -5.51 -0.97 -6.62
C GLY A 243 -6.78 -1.07 -5.78
N ARG A 244 -7.18 -0.01 -5.06
CA ARG A 244 -8.44 0.01 -4.31
C ARG A 244 -9.67 0.18 -5.21
N ILE A 245 -9.50 0.72 -6.41
CA ILE A 245 -10.57 0.98 -7.37
C ILE A 245 -10.96 -0.35 -8.02
N LYS A 246 -12.24 -0.72 -7.92
CA LYS A 246 -12.74 -2.04 -8.35
C LYS A 246 -13.18 -2.09 -9.80
N GLN A 247 -13.37 -0.93 -10.44
CA GLN A 247 -13.81 -0.83 -11.83
C GLN A 247 -12.64 -1.13 -12.79
N SER A 248 -12.98 -1.52 -14.03
CA SER A 248 -11.99 -1.71 -15.09
C SER A 248 -11.49 -0.37 -15.61
N PHE A 249 -10.21 -0.10 -15.42
CA PHE A 249 -9.52 1.01 -16.05
C PHE A 249 -8.04 0.72 -16.32
N VAL A 250 -7.47 1.56 -17.17
CA VAL A 250 -6.03 1.67 -17.45
C VAL A 250 -5.59 3.14 -17.38
N LEU A 251 -4.31 3.36 -17.06
CA LEU A 251 -3.64 4.64 -17.23
C LEU A 251 -2.61 4.54 -18.34
N ALA A 252 -2.66 5.46 -19.30
CA ALA A 252 -1.67 5.62 -20.35
C ALA A 252 -0.91 6.93 -20.16
N ASP A 253 0.41 6.90 -20.28
CA ASP A 253 1.27 8.07 -20.08
C ASP A 253 1.27 8.97 -21.33
N MET A 254 0.95 10.25 -21.14
CA MET A 254 0.85 11.24 -22.22
C MET A 254 2.21 11.73 -22.73
N HIS A 255 3.26 11.57 -21.94
CA HIS A 255 4.60 12.07 -22.25
C HIS A 255 5.48 11.02 -22.94
N LEU A 256 5.06 9.76 -22.93
CA LEU A 256 5.76 8.67 -23.60
C LEU A 256 5.25 8.49 -25.04
N PRO A 257 6.14 8.13 -25.98
CA PRO A 257 5.75 7.86 -27.35
C PRO A 257 4.75 6.70 -27.39
N ASP A 258 3.75 6.81 -28.28
CA ASP A 258 2.71 5.80 -28.49
C ASP A 258 1.68 5.61 -27.35
N LEU A 259 1.66 6.47 -26.32
CA LEU A 259 0.70 6.42 -25.20
C LEU A 259 0.62 5.02 -24.54
N PRO A 260 1.76 4.49 -24.03
CA PRO A 260 1.82 3.17 -23.45
C PRO A 260 1.05 3.12 -22.13
N ILE A 261 0.42 1.98 -21.86
CA ILE A 261 -0.22 1.71 -20.57
C ILE A 261 0.86 1.61 -19.49
N VAL A 262 0.75 2.45 -18.45
CA VAL A 262 1.63 2.43 -17.27
C VAL A 262 0.99 1.77 -16.05
N TYR A 263 -0.35 1.60 -16.06
CA TYR A 263 -1.12 0.88 -15.06
C TYR A 263 -2.36 0.22 -15.66
N ALA A 264 -2.66 -0.99 -15.20
CA ALA A 264 -3.88 -1.72 -15.52
C ALA A 264 -4.49 -2.31 -14.25
N SER A 265 -5.77 -2.00 -14.02
CA SER A 265 -6.54 -2.53 -12.89
C SER A 265 -6.76 -4.05 -13.00
N ASP A 266 -6.95 -4.72 -11.87
CA ASP A 266 -7.28 -6.16 -11.87
C ASP A 266 -8.58 -6.46 -12.64
N ALA A 267 -9.56 -5.56 -12.58
CA ALA A 267 -10.81 -5.70 -13.33
C ALA A 267 -10.59 -5.63 -14.84
N PHE A 268 -9.66 -4.79 -15.31
CA PHE A 268 -9.29 -4.74 -16.73
C PHE A 268 -8.60 -6.04 -17.19
N LEU A 269 -7.69 -6.59 -16.38
CA LEU A 269 -7.01 -7.85 -16.70
C LEU A 269 -8.02 -9.00 -16.76
N LYS A 270 -8.96 -9.06 -15.81
CA LYS A 270 -10.04 -10.05 -15.80
C LYS A 270 -10.98 -9.90 -16.99
N LEU A 271 -11.36 -8.66 -17.32
CA LEU A 271 -12.21 -8.37 -18.47
C LEU A 271 -11.53 -8.86 -19.75
N THR A 272 -10.28 -8.47 -19.98
CA THR A 272 -9.63 -8.70 -21.29
C THR A 272 -8.94 -10.06 -21.43
N GLY A 273 -8.67 -10.75 -20.31
CA GLY A 273 -7.94 -12.01 -20.27
C GLY A 273 -6.42 -11.87 -20.44
N TYR A 274 -5.90 -10.66 -20.62
CA TYR A 274 -4.47 -10.40 -20.67
C TYR A 274 -3.86 -10.30 -19.28
N SER A 275 -2.62 -10.75 -19.14
CA SER A 275 -1.85 -10.55 -17.92
C SER A 275 -1.23 -9.16 -17.86
N ARG A 276 -0.85 -8.72 -16.64
CA ARG A 276 -0.28 -7.39 -16.42
C ARG A 276 0.97 -7.12 -17.26
N HIS A 277 1.87 -8.10 -17.37
CA HIS A 277 3.12 -7.94 -18.14
C HIS A 277 2.88 -7.89 -19.66
N GLU A 278 1.78 -8.45 -20.15
CA GLU A 278 1.42 -8.39 -21.57
C GLU A 278 0.81 -7.06 -21.99
N VAL A 279 0.34 -6.24 -21.03
CA VAL A 279 -0.35 -4.98 -21.30
C VAL A 279 0.49 -3.75 -20.96
N LEU A 280 1.30 -3.80 -19.91
CA LEU A 280 2.16 -2.67 -19.53
C LEU A 280 3.18 -2.37 -20.63
N GLY A 281 3.39 -1.09 -20.92
CA GLY A 281 4.29 -0.63 -21.98
C GLY A 281 3.68 -0.64 -23.39
N ARG A 282 2.46 -1.16 -23.58
CA ARG A 282 1.79 -1.21 -24.88
C ARG A 282 0.66 -0.20 -24.96
N ASN A 283 0.38 0.27 -26.18
CA ASN A 283 -0.85 1.01 -26.43
C ASN A 283 -2.08 0.09 -26.38
N CYS A 284 -3.21 0.58 -25.86
CA CYS A 284 -4.47 -0.18 -25.71
C CYS A 284 -5.05 -0.74 -27.02
N ARG A 285 -4.58 -0.29 -28.19
CA ARG A 285 -5.08 -0.73 -29.50
C ARG A 285 -4.95 -2.24 -29.76
N PHE A 286 -4.21 -2.98 -28.95
CA PHE A 286 -4.17 -4.45 -29.06
C PHE A 286 -5.55 -5.10 -28.82
N LEU A 287 -6.50 -4.39 -28.20
CA LEU A 287 -7.89 -4.82 -28.07
C LEU A 287 -8.72 -4.63 -29.35
N SER A 288 -8.21 -3.94 -30.36
CA SER A 288 -8.87 -3.77 -31.65
C SER A 288 -8.60 -4.99 -32.54
N GLY A 289 -9.57 -5.35 -33.39
CA GLY A 289 -9.43 -6.42 -34.37
C GLY A 289 -10.16 -6.13 -35.67
N MET A 290 -10.36 -7.17 -36.49
CA MET A 290 -10.77 -7.05 -37.89
C MET A 290 -12.11 -6.30 -38.09
N VAL A 291 -13.09 -6.52 -37.20
CA VAL A 291 -14.41 -5.85 -37.28
C VAL A 291 -14.55 -4.66 -36.33
N THR A 292 -13.46 -4.18 -35.73
CA THR A 292 -13.48 -2.92 -34.99
C THR A 292 -13.65 -1.75 -35.96
N ASP A 293 -14.69 -0.93 -35.75
CA ASP A 293 -15.01 0.19 -36.64
C ASP A 293 -13.85 1.22 -36.72
N PRO A 294 -13.28 1.46 -37.92
CA PRO A 294 -12.23 2.44 -38.12
C PRO A 294 -12.64 3.88 -37.83
N SER A 295 -13.92 4.24 -38.02
CA SER A 295 -14.39 5.61 -37.78
C SER A 295 -14.37 5.96 -36.29
N THR A 296 -14.75 5.02 -35.44
CA THR A 296 -14.63 5.12 -33.98
C THR A 296 -13.16 5.28 -33.54
N LEU A 297 -12.23 4.53 -34.14
CA LEU A 297 -10.79 4.65 -33.83
C LEU A 297 -10.24 6.03 -34.21
N LEU A 298 -10.67 6.58 -35.35
CA LEU A 298 -10.30 7.92 -35.79
C LEU A 298 -10.80 8.99 -34.81
N TYR A 299 -12.05 8.90 -34.38
CA TYR A 299 -12.63 9.81 -33.39
C TYR A 299 -11.88 9.77 -32.03
N ILE A 300 -11.50 8.58 -31.55
CA ILE A 300 -10.66 8.44 -30.35
C ILE A 300 -9.32 9.16 -30.56
N LYS A 301 -8.67 8.92 -31.70
CA LYS A 301 -7.36 9.51 -32.02
C LYS A 301 -7.42 11.04 -32.06
N GLU A 302 -8.46 11.61 -32.64
CA GLU A 302 -8.69 13.06 -32.68
C GLU A 302 -8.97 13.63 -31.29
N SER A 303 -9.78 12.95 -30.48
CA SER A 303 -10.09 13.35 -29.10
C SER A 303 -8.84 13.37 -28.22
N ILE A 304 -7.99 12.34 -28.34
CA ILE A 304 -6.69 12.25 -27.66
C ILE A 304 -5.77 13.40 -28.09
N ARG A 305 -5.65 13.68 -29.40
CA ARG A 305 -4.85 14.79 -29.93
C ARG A 305 -5.34 16.16 -29.45
N ALA A 306 -6.65 16.32 -29.27
CA ALA A 306 -7.25 17.54 -28.76
C ALA A 306 -7.24 17.62 -27.22
N GLU A 307 -6.73 16.60 -26.53
CA GLU A 307 -6.77 16.45 -25.07
C GLU A 307 -8.18 16.61 -24.46
N ARG A 308 -9.21 16.07 -25.15
CA ARG A 308 -10.59 16.13 -24.70
C ARG A 308 -11.07 14.75 -24.23
N PRO A 309 -11.96 14.70 -23.23
CA PRO A 309 -12.62 13.45 -22.89
C PRO A 309 -13.50 12.98 -24.05
N CYS A 310 -13.60 11.68 -24.25
CA CYS A 310 -14.52 11.08 -25.20
C CYS A 310 -15.12 9.80 -24.64
N THR A 311 -16.36 9.51 -25.04
CA THR A 311 -17.06 8.26 -24.71
C THR A 311 -17.53 7.62 -26.00
N VAL A 312 -17.18 6.35 -26.20
CA VAL A 312 -17.50 5.62 -27.43
C VAL A 312 -17.96 4.21 -27.09
N ARG A 313 -18.77 3.64 -27.98
CA ARG A 313 -19.09 2.22 -28.00
C ARG A 313 -18.23 1.55 -29.07
N ILE A 314 -17.29 0.72 -28.66
CA ILE A 314 -16.32 0.08 -29.57
C ILE A 314 -16.32 -1.43 -29.38
N LEU A 315 -16.23 -2.19 -30.48
CA LEU A 315 -16.07 -3.64 -30.44
C LEU A 315 -14.60 -3.98 -30.17
N ASN A 316 -14.34 -4.67 -29.06
CA ASN A 316 -13.01 -5.10 -28.65
C ASN A 316 -12.90 -6.61 -28.58
N TYR A 317 -11.66 -7.11 -28.64
CA TYR A 317 -11.30 -8.52 -28.59
C TYR A 317 -10.57 -8.83 -27.28
N ARG A 318 -10.91 -9.96 -26.68
CA ARG A 318 -10.18 -10.54 -25.56
C ARG A 318 -9.01 -11.36 -26.06
N LYS A 319 -8.13 -11.77 -25.14
CA LYS A 319 -6.97 -12.61 -25.44
C LYS A 319 -7.33 -13.94 -26.13
N ASP A 320 -8.48 -14.51 -25.77
CA ASP A 320 -9.00 -15.76 -26.36
C ASP A 320 -9.65 -15.58 -27.75
N GLY A 321 -9.67 -14.34 -28.27
CA GLY A 321 -10.28 -14.00 -29.55
C GLY A 321 -11.78 -13.71 -29.49
N SER A 322 -12.44 -13.91 -28.34
CA SER A 322 -13.85 -13.54 -28.17
C SER A 322 -14.03 -12.01 -28.22
N THR A 323 -15.20 -11.56 -28.66
CA THR A 323 -15.51 -10.14 -28.79
C THR A 323 -16.46 -9.66 -27.69
N PHE A 324 -16.36 -8.37 -27.35
CA PHE A 324 -17.28 -7.71 -26.43
C PHE A 324 -17.47 -6.24 -26.81
N TRP A 325 -18.68 -5.73 -26.57
CA TRP A 325 -18.97 -4.31 -26.74
C TRP A 325 -18.46 -3.54 -25.53
N ASN A 326 -17.44 -2.70 -25.75
CA ASN A 326 -16.82 -1.88 -24.73
C ASN A 326 -17.39 -0.45 -24.79
N LEU A 327 -18.11 -0.07 -23.74
CA LEU A 327 -18.47 1.32 -23.46
C LEU A 327 -17.24 1.98 -22.83
N LEU A 328 -16.41 2.57 -23.69
CA LEU A 328 -15.10 3.13 -23.36
C LEU A 328 -15.22 4.63 -23.10
N ASN A 329 -14.83 5.07 -21.89
CA ASN A 329 -14.62 6.47 -21.60
C ASN A 329 -13.12 6.76 -21.45
N ILE A 330 -12.60 7.68 -22.26
CA ILE A 330 -11.22 8.18 -22.16
C ILE A 330 -11.27 9.59 -21.61
N SER A 331 -10.44 9.90 -20.62
CA SER A 331 -10.37 11.24 -20.04
C SER A 331 -8.93 11.62 -19.68
N PRO A 332 -8.48 12.85 -19.98
CA PRO A 332 -7.21 13.33 -19.46
C PRO A 332 -7.29 13.49 -17.94
N VAL A 333 -6.20 13.14 -17.26
CA VAL A 333 -6.03 13.33 -15.82
C VAL A 333 -4.70 14.03 -15.54
N ARG A 334 -4.76 14.93 -14.57
CA ARG A 334 -3.62 15.73 -14.15
C ARG A 334 -2.85 15.03 -13.04
N ASP A 335 -1.54 15.18 -13.05
CA ASP A 335 -0.68 14.78 -11.94
C ASP A 335 -0.74 15.79 -10.78
N ALA A 336 0.12 15.58 -9.79
CA ALA A 336 0.29 16.48 -8.65
C ALA A 336 0.77 17.89 -9.03
N SER A 337 1.45 18.06 -10.19
CA SER A 337 1.88 19.37 -10.69
C SER A 337 0.73 20.18 -11.32
N GLY A 338 -0.43 19.55 -11.53
CA GLY A 338 -1.57 20.16 -12.19
C GLY A 338 -1.48 20.13 -13.72
N LYS A 339 -0.47 19.47 -14.30
CA LYS A 339 -0.35 19.25 -15.75
C LYS A 339 -1.03 17.94 -16.15
N ASN A 340 -1.60 17.90 -17.35
CA ASN A 340 -2.12 16.66 -17.92
C ASN A 340 -0.95 15.68 -18.09
N ALA A 341 -1.02 14.54 -17.42
CA ALA A 341 0.06 13.57 -17.36
C ALA A 341 -0.36 12.19 -17.89
N TYR A 342 -1.63 11.83 -17.71
CA TYR A 342 -2.15 10.54 -18.14
C TYR A 342 -3.49 10.66 -18.83
N PHE A 343 -3.81 9.70 -19.69
CA PHE A 343 -5.18 9.36 -20.04
C PHE A 343 -5.65 8.21 -19.17
N VAL A 344 -6.83 8.34 -18.57
CA VAL A 344 -7.55 7.21 -17.99
C VAL A 344 -8.54 6.67 -19.01
N GLY A 345 -8.47 5.37 -19.29
CA GLY A 345 -9.46 4.66 -20.09
C GLY A 345 -10.28 3.74 -19.18
N VAL A 346 -11.58 3.98 -19.05
CA VAL A 346 -12.51 3.17 -18.26
C VAL A 346 -13.34 2.31 -19.20
N GLN A 347 -13.30 0.99 -19.01
CA GLN A 347 -13.99 0.02 -19.86
C GLN A 347 -15.18 -0.58 -19.11
N ILE A 348 -16.35 -0.62 -19.77
CA ILE A 348 -17.53 -1.32 -19.26
C ILE A 348 -18.08 -2.17 -20.39
N GLU A 349 -18.21 -3.47 -20.14
CA GLU A 349 -18.86 -4.37 -21.10
C GLU A 349 -20.36 -4.14 -21.12
N GLU A 350 -20.92 -3.94 -22.31
CA GLU A 350 -22.36 -3.79 -22.50
C GLU A 350 -23.10 -5.07 -22.08
N GLY A 351 -24.19 -4.92 -21.32
CA GLY A 351 -24.95 -6.05 -20.77
C GLY A 351 -24.48 -6.57 -19.42
N SER A 352 -23.23 -6.30 -19.01
CA SER A 352 -22.69 -6.70 -17.69
C SER A 352 -23.40 -6.04 -16.49
N CYS A 353 -24.15 -4.96 -16.72
CA CYS A 353 -24.80 -4.14 -15.69
C CYS A 353 -26.27 -4.49 -15.45
N ARG A 354 -26.86 -5.49 -16.13
CA ARG A 354 -28.31 -5.76 -16.10
C ARG A 354 -28.82 -6.55 -14.88
N ASN A 355 -27.94 -7.05 -14.02
CA ASN A 355 -28.31 -7.94 -12.91
C ASN A 355 -28.04 -7.38 -11.50
N GLN A 356 -28.03 -6.05 -11.32
CA GLN A 356 -28.04 -5.45 -9.98
C GLN A 356 -29.27 -4.54 -9.87
N ASP A 357 -30.14 -4.92 -8.96
CA ASP A 357 -31.48 -4.40 -8.71
C ASP A 357 -31.60 -2.88 -8.75
N GLY A 358 -32.69 -2.39 -9.36
CA GLY A 358 -33.53 -1.22 -9.04
C GLY A 358 -32.96 0.18 -8.75
N ASP A 359 -31.70 0.33 -8.31
CA ASP A 359 -31.11 1.57 -7.79
C ASP A 359 -29.59 1.64 -8.11
N GLY A 360 -29.21 1.17 -9.30
CA GLY A 360 -27.82 1.17 -9.74
C GLY A 360 -27.40 2.50 -10.37
N LEU A 361 -26.18 2.98 -10.03
CA LEU A 361 -25.55 4.11 -10.73
C LEU A 361 -25.56 3.87 -12.25
N SER A 362 -25.94 4.89 -13.03
CA SER A 362 -25.90 4.84 -14.50
C SER A 362 -24.48 4.51 -14.98
N VAL A 363 -24.36 3.94 -16.19
CA VAL A 363 -23.05 3.61 -16.80
C VAL A 363 -22.12 4.83 -16.80
N GLU A 364 -22.66 5.98 -17.19
CA GLU A 364 -21.93 7.25 -17.19
C GLU A 364 -21.46 7.63 -15.78
N MET A 365 -22.31 7.47 -14.76
CA MET A 365 -21.96 7.76 -13.37
C MET A 365 -20.87 6.81 -12.87
N ARG A 366 -20.89 5.52 -13.24
CA ARG A 366 -19.81 4.57 -12.92
C ARG A 366 -18.48 4.99 -13.55
N GLN A 367 -18.50 5.40 -14.83
CA GLN A 367 -17.30 5.89 -15.51
C GLN A 367 -16.77 7.16 -14.85
N ARG A 368 -17.62 8.18 -14.64
CA ARG A 368 -17.23 9.45 -13.99
C ARG A 368 -16.70 9.24 -12.56
N SER A 369 -17.33 8.38 -11.77
CA SER A 369 -16.87 8.02 -10.43
C SER A 369 -15.49 7.35 -10.45
N THR A 370 -15.24 6.46 -11.42
CA THR A 370 -13.93 5.82 -11.61
C THR A 370 -12.86 6.85 -11.96
N VAL A 371 -13.14 7.76 -12.91
CA VAL A 371 -12.24 8.86 -13.28
C VAL A 371 -11.96 9.76 -12.07
N GLY A 372 -12.98 10.07 -11.26
CA GLY A 372 -12.85 10.84 -10.02
C GLY A 372 -11.91 10.17 -9.01
N ALA A 373 -12.10 8.88 -8.75
CA ALA A 373 -11.24 8.11 -7.84
C ALA A 373 -9.79 8.06 -8.32
N VAL A 374 -9.57 7.88 -9.64
CA VAL A 374 -8.24 7.92 -10.26
C VAL A 374 -7.57 9.29 -10.08
N ARG A 375 -8.30 10.39 -10.32
CA ARG A 375 -7.78 11.75 -10.11
C ARG A 375 -7.36 11.98 -8.65
N VAL A 376 -8.12 11.48 -7.69
CA VAL A 376 -7.76 11.56 -6.26
C VAL A 376 -6.47 10.78 -5.99
N ALA A 377 -6.37 9.56 -6.48
CA ALA A 377 -5.18 8.73 -6.30
C ALA A 377 -3.90 9.39 -6.85
N LEU A 378 -3.99 10.05 -8.03
CA LEU A 378 -2.84 10.72 -8.64
C LEU A 378 -2.45 12.04 -7.96
N ARG A 379 -3.41 12.76 -7.35
CA ARG A 379 -3.16 14.04 -6.67
C ARG A 379 -2.53 13.90 -5.29
N THR A 380 -2.72 12.77 -4.62
CA THR A 380 -2.31 12.57 -3.21
C THR A 380 -0.78 12.61 -2.99
N LEU A 381 0.02 12.74 -4.06
CA LEU A 381 1.48 12.90 -3.98
C LEU A 381 1.97 14.33 -3.66
N SER A 382 1.12 15.37 -3.80
CA SER A 382 1.57 16.76 -3.69
C SER A 382 1.84 17.25 -2.26
N MET A 383 1.34 16.57 -1.22
CA MET A 383 1.29 17.18 0.12
C MET A 383 2.58 17.07 0.94
N SER A 384 3.65 16.44 0.43
CA SER A 384 4.90 16.25 1.19
C SER A 384 6.16 16.87 0.57
N ALA A 385 6.06 17.52 -0.60
CA ALA A 385 7.23 18.16 -1.25
C ALA A 385 7.45 19.62 -0.82
N GLY A 386 6.68 20.11 0.16
CA GLY A 386 6.79 21.45 0.74
C GLY A 386 7.55 21.47 2.07
N SER A 387 8.76 20.89 2.13
CA SER A 387 9.72 21.32 3.15
C SER A 387 10.41 22.55 2.59
N SER A 388 10.01 23.70 3.15
CA SER A 388 10.64 25.00 3.02
C SER A 388 12.16 24.89 3.09
N ARG A 389 12.84 25.14 1.96
CA ARG A 389 14.17 25.75 2.01
C ARG A 389 13.98 27.16 2.55
N SER A 390 14.13 27.31 3.85
CA SER A 390 14.37 28.60 4.50
C SER A 390 15.71 29.13 3.98
N GLY A 391 15.66 30.25 3.25
CA GLY A 391 16.78 31.17 3.13
C GLY A 391 16.83 32.11 4.33
#